data_AF-A0A820JD50-F1
#
_entry.id   AF-A0A820JD50-F1
#
_cell.length_a   1.000
_cell.length_b   1.000
_cell.length_c   1.000
_cell.angle_alpha   90.00
_cell.angle_beta   90.00
_cell.angle_gamma   90.00
#
_symmetry.space_group_name_H-M   'P 1'
#
loop_
_entity.id
_entity.type
_entity.pdbx_description
1 polymer ?
#
loop_
_entity_poly.entity_id
_entity_poly.type
_entity_poly.pdbx_seq_one_letter_code
_entity_poly.pdbx_strand_id
1 'polypeptide(L)'
;MKLLFFHDPTVKNQTISCSLICSEDVYDIETVEELSKQFQHLLSQLFVKHSSSTKTTSFDLVNQPISKLSFCLQNEPKEIQQTIFHRLPNIKNEGPASYAQSRIWFDERIRFDRDKSQVAINNMPFLYRLHSQHTLSTTQLHHALQLILTKHQSLRTSIIFDNETNKLIQRIIDTNDHTRKLFTFIESTFETDEQLHTIMYDEKYNSQLFHLDQGLVFRCHILYHKQISSNNLLCDKDRIIFNFHHVLFDFPSMKIFLHDLNQAYATNQLPVNHNTDLRYLDYAL
;
A
#
# COMPACT_ATOMS: atom_id res chain seq x y z
N MET A 1 7.65 -15.64 -1.19
CA MET A 1 8.82 -16.50 -1.03
C MET A 1 9.43 -16.74 -2.40
N LYS A 2 10.68 -16.35 -2.63
CA LYS A 2 11.40 -16.59 -3.89
C LYS A 2 12.62 -17.46 -3.59
N LEU A 3 12.88 -18.43 -4.45
CA LEU A 3 14.03 -19.33 -4.33
C LEU A 3 15.03 -19.02 -5.44
N LEU A 4 16.29 -18.81 -5.07
CA LEU A 4 17.38 -18.55 -6.00
C LEU A 4 18.49 -19.59 -5.79
N PHE A 5 18.96 -20.14 -6.91
CA PHE A 5 20.12 -21.02 -6.96
C PHE A 5 21.25 -20.29 -7.67
N PHE A 6 22.39 -20.19 -7.00
CA PHE A 6 23.60 -19.63 -7.57
C PHE A 6 24.63 -20.75 -7.65
N HIS A 7 25.15 -20.98 -8.85
CA HIS A 7 26.35 -21.77 -9.05
C HIS A 7 27.48 -20.78 -9.26
N ASP A 8 28.43 -20.73 -8.33
CA ASP A 8 29.64 -19.92 -8.49
C ASP A 8 30.73 -20.79 -9.15
N PRO A 9 30.99 -20.62 -10.47
CA PRO A 9 32.01 -21.40 -11.17
C PRO A 9 33.44 -21.01 -10.78
N THR A 10 33.64 -19.94 -9.99
CA THR A 10 34.97 -19.43 -9.63
C THR A 10 35.53 -20.06 -8.35
N VAL A 11 34.69 -20.70 -7.54
CA VAL A 11 35.11 -21.43 -6.34
C VAL A 11 35.57 -22.84 -6.73
N LYS A 12 36.81 -23.22 -6.37
CA LYS A 12 37.40 -24.55 -6.68
C LYS A 12 36.59 -25.73 -6.16
N ASN A 13 35.71 -25.51 -5.20
CA ASN A 13 34.69 -26.46 -4.78
C ASN A 13 33.38 -26.06 -5.45
N GLN A 14 32.81 -26.96 -6.26
CA GLN A 14 31.50 -26.82 -6.90
C GLN A 14 30.41 -26.66 -5.83
N THR A 15 30.26 -25.44 -5.33
CA THR A 15 29.38 -25.14 -4.20
C THR A 15 28.10 -24.57 -4.78
N ILE A 16 26.97 -25.27 -4.57
CA ILE A 16 25.65 -24.75 -4.94
C ILE A 16 25.15 -23.95 -3.75
N SER A 17 25.04 -22.64 -3.91
CA SER A 17 24.45 -21.76 -2.91
C SER A 17 22.96 -21.62 -3.18
N CYS A 18 22.15 -21.86 -2.15
CA CYS A 18 20.71 -21.68 -2.21
C CYS A 18 20.29 -20.61 -1.22
N SER A 19 19.50 -19.64 -1.68
CA SER A 19 18.97 -18.57 -0.84
C SER A 19 17.45 -18.61 -0.83
N LEU A 20 16.88 -18.71 0.37
CA LEU A 20 15.45 -18.57 0.62
C LEU A 20 15.16 -17.10 0.95
N ILE A 21 14.40 -16.43 0.10
CA ILE A 21 14.05 -15.01 0.30
C ILE A 21 12.58 -14.92 0.74
N CYS A 22 12.39 -14.45 1.97
CA CYS A 22 11.10 -14.25 2.61
C CYS A 22 10.88 -12.75 2.86
N SER A 23 9.61 -12.31 2.84
CA SER A 23 9.25 -10.93 3.18
C SER A 23 8.91 -10.87 4.66
N GLU A 24 9.64 -10.07 5.44
CA GLU A 24 9.32 -9.79 6.85
C GLU A 24 7.94 -9.11 7.00
N ASP A 25 7.49 -8.39 5.95
CA ASP A 25 6.15 -7.78 5.91
C ASP A 25 4.99 -8.80 5.91
N VAL A 26 5.27 -10.09 5.66
CA VAL A 26 4.27 -11.14 5.41
C VAL A 26 4.40 -12.32 6.38
N TYR A 27 5.59 -12.56 6.92
CA TYR A 27 5.88 -13.69 7.80
C TYR A 27 6.60 -13.20 9.05
N ASP A 28 6.14 -13.63 10.22
CA ASP A 28 6.86 -13.41 11.47
C ASP A 28 8.18 -14.20 11.48
N ILE A 29 9.09 -13.81 12.39
CA ILE A 29 10.44 -14.35 12.44
C ILE A 29 10.48 -15.85 12.78
N GLU A 30 9.57 -16.33 13.64
CA GLU A 30 9.49 -17.75 14.01
C GLU A 30 9.07 -18.59 12.80
N THR A 31 8.08 -18.11 12.03
CA THR A 31 7.64 -18.73 10.78
C THR A 31 8.77 -18.78 9.75
N VAL A 32 9.59 -17.73 9.62
CA VAL A 32 10.74 -17.71 8.70
C VAL A 32 11.82 -18.71 9.12
N GLU A 33 12.08 -18.84 10.43
CA GLU A 33 13.01 -19.83 10.96
C GLU A 33 12.53 -21.27 10.75
N GLU A 34 11.24 -21.54 10.96
CA GLU A 34 10.67 -22.87 10.75
C GLU A 34 10.70 -23.27 9.27
N LEU A 35 10.31 -22.36 8.37
CA LEU A 35 10.41 -22.58 6.92
C LEU A 35 11.85 -22.83 6.48
N SER A 36 12.82 -22.11 7.07
CA SER A 36 14.24 -22.31 6.80
C SER A 36 14.72 -23.70 7.22
N LYS A 37 14.31 -24.19 8.40
CA LYS A 37 14.63 -25.55 8.88
C LYS A 37 14.01 -26.63 8.01
N GLN A 38 12.74 -26.49 7.63
CA GLN A 38 12.06 -27.44 6.74
C GLN A 38 12.71 -27.47 5.35
N PHE A 39 13.08 -26.30 4.83
CA PHE A 39 13.75 -26.17 3.55
C PHE A 39 15.13 -26.81 3.54
N GLN A 40 15.93 -26.61 4.60
CA GLN A 40 17.20 -27.31 4.78
C GLN A 40 17.05 -28.82 4.82
N HIS A 41 16.05 -29.30 5.57
CA HIS A 41 15.75 -30.73 5.63
C HIS A 41 15.46 -31.30 4.23
N LEU A 42 14.62 -30.62 3.45
CA LEU A 42 14.29 -31.03 2.08
C LEU A 42 15.50 -31.02 1.15
N LEU A 43 16.35 -29.98 1.21
CA LEU A 43 17.60 -29.93 0.43
C LEU A 43 18.55 -31.07 0.84
N SER A 44 18.74 -31.30 2.14
CA SER A 44 19.58 -32.42 2.61
C SER A 44 19.07 -33.76 2.07
N GLN A 45 17.76 -33.99 2.04
CA GLN A 45 17.20 -35.22 1.49
C GLN A 45 17.43 -35.37 -0.01
N LEU A 46 17.33 -34.27 -0.78
CA LEU A 46 17.54 -34.27 -2.23
C LEU A 46 19.00 -34.52 -2.62
N PHE A 47 19.95 -33.99 -1.86
CA PHE A 47 21.38 -34.03 -2.22
C PHE A 47 22.19 -35.12 -1.49
N VAL A 48 21.76 -35.59 -0.31
CA VAL A 48 22.46 -36.66 0.44
C VAL A 48 22.12 -38.06 -0.07
N LYS A 49 20.93 -38.27 -0.66
CA LYS A 49 20.52 -39.60 -1.17
C LYS A 49 21.30 -40.08 -2.41
N HIS A 50 22.09 -39.22 -3.06
CA HIS A 50 22.78 -39.54 -4.31
C HIS A 50 24.32 -39.53 -4.21
N SER A 51 24.90 -39.30 -3.03
CA SER A 51 26.35 -39.25 -2.85
C SER A 51 26.84 -40.43 -1.99
N SER A 52 27.38 -41.47 -2.64
CA SER A 52 28.11 -42.57 -2.01
C SER A 52 29.51 -42.17 -1.51
N SER A 53 29.82 -40.88 -1.42
CA SER A 53 31.11 -40.38 -0.94
C SER A 53 30.92 -39.58 0.34
N THR A 54 31.70 -39.92 1.36
CA THR A 54 31.85 -39.25 2.66
C THR A 54 32.49 -37.85 2.52
N LYS A 55 31.93 -36.98 1.69
CA LYS A 55 32.22 -35.55 1.71
C LYS A 55 31.13 -34.88 2.52
N THR A 56 31.50 -34.45 3.73
CA THR A 56 30.67 -33.67 4.63
C THR A 56 30.21 -32.40 3.91
N THR A 57 28.96 -32.35 3.45
CA THR A 57 28.32 -31.13 2.99
C THR A 57 28.07 -30.25 4.21
N SER A 58 28.98 -29.31 4.48
CA SER A 58 28.75 -28.26 5.49
C SER A 58 27.75 -27.25 4.92
N PHE A 59 26.60 -27.14 5.57
CA PHE A 59 25.64 -26.07 5.31
C PHE A 59 25.96 -24.91 6.26
N ASP A 60 26.64 -23.88 5.77
CA ASP A 60 26.86 -22.66 6.55
C ASP A 60 25.57 -21.82 6.53
N LEU A 61 24.94 -21.69 7.70
CA LEU A 61 23.78 -20.84 7.91
C LEU A 61 24.25 -19.39 8.02
N VAL A 62 24.17 -18.64 6.93
CA VAL A 62 24.31 -17.18 6.97
C VAL A 62 22.92 -16.57 7.17
N ASN A 63 22.47 -16.51 8.42
CA ASN A 63 21.33 -15.68 8.81
C ASN A 63 21.80 -14.23 8.90
N GLN A 64 21.93 -13.57 7.75
CA GLN A 64 22.01 -12.13 7.73
C GLN A 64 20.67 -11.56 7.26
N PRO A 65 20.04 -10.64 8.01
CA PRO A 65 18.91 -9.90 7.51
C PRO A 65 19.39 -9.12 6.28
N ILE A 66 18.99 -9.60 5.11
CA ILE A 66 19.21 -8.89 3.85
C ILE A 66 18.12 -7.82 3.84
N SER A 67 18.45 -6.63 4.36
CA SER A 67 17.65 -5.45 4.06
C SER A 67 17.45 -5.42 2.55
N LYS A 68 16.22 -5.16 2.05
CA LYS A 68 15.87 -5.08 0.60
C LYS A 68 16.89 -4.28 -0.25
N LEU A 69 17.76 -3.49 0.37
CA LEU A 69 18.78 -2.64 -0.23
C LEU A 69 20.16 -3.30 -0.43
N SER A 70 20.50 -4.43 0.19
CA SER A 70 21.85 -5.03 0.02
C SER A 70 22.02 -5.88 -1.24
N PHE A 71 20.94 -6.12 -2.00
CA PHE A 71 21.00 -6.66 -3.36
C PHE A 71 21.09 -5.57 -4.44
N CYS A 72 20.93 -4.29 -4.10
CA CYS A 72 21.28 -3.22 -5.03
C CYS A 72 22.80 -3.17 -5.10
N LEU A 73 23.37 -3.68 -6.19
CA LEU A 73 24.72 -3.32 -6.60
C LEU A 73 24.87 -1.81 -6.42
N GLN A 74 25.97 -1.31 -5.86
CA GLN A 74 26.11 0.12 -5.51
C GLN A 74 25.85 1.09 -6.69
N ASN A 75 25.83 0.58 -7.92
CA ASN A 75 25.51 1.30 -9.14
C ASN A 75 24.11 1.03 -9.71
N GLU A 76 23.37 0.00 -9.28
CA GLU A 76 22.03 -0.32 -9.79
C GLU A 76 20.97 0.76 -9.50
N PRO A 77 20.91 1.42 -8.34
CA PRO A 77 19.99 2.53 -8.16
C PRO A 77 20.26 3.66 -9.15
N LYS A 78 21.53 3.89 -9.49
CA LYS A 78 21.95 4.85 -10.52
C LYS A 78 21.65 4.35 -11.93
N GLU A 79 21.84 3.06 -12.22
CA GLU A 79 21.57 2.45 -13.53
C GLU A 79 20.07 2.28 -13.78
N ILE A 80 19.27 1.95 -12.77
CA ILE A 80 17.80 1.97 -12.79
C ILE A 80 17.32 3.42 -12.95
N GLN A 81 17.92 4.38 -12.25
CA GLN A 81 17.72 5.82 -12.51
C GLN A 81 18.26 6.30 -13.86
N GLN A 82 19.07 5.54 -14.58
CA GLN A 82 19.52 5.93 -15.94
C GLN A 82 18.67 5.24 -17.01
N THR A 83 18.24 4.00 -16.76
CA THR A 83 17.48 3.15 -17.69
C THR A 83 16.00 3.52 -17.71
N ILE A 84 15.42 3.93 -16.57
CA ILE A 84 14.04 4.44 -16.50
C ILE A 84 13.93 5.86 -17.09
N PHE A 85 15.04 6.59 -17.23
CA PHE A 85 15.03 8.04 -17.52
C PHE A 85 15.26 8.42 -18.97
N HIS A 86 15.17 7.50 -19.92
CA HIS A 86 14.80 7.88 -21.29
C HIS A 86 13.30 8.14 -21.31
N ARG A 87 12.90 9.35 -20.88
CA ARG A 87 11.52 9.86 -20.94
C ARG A 87 10.92 9.47 -22.28
N LEU A 88 9.94 8.56 -22.26
CA LEU A 88 9.02 8.43 -23.38
C LEU A 88 8.40 9.81 -23.58
N PRO A 89 8.47 10.40 -24.79
CA PRO A 89 8.02 11.77 -25.06
C PRO A 89 6.52 11.99 -24.79
N ASN A 90 5.77 10.92 -24.49
CA ASN A 90 4.36 10.93 -24.13
C ASN A 90 4.17 10.26 -22.75
N ILE A 91 4.25 11.03 -21.67
CA ILE A 91 3.87 10.56 -20.34
C ILE A 91 2.35 10.35 -20.35
N LYS A 92 1.93 9.08 -20.40
CA LYS A 92 0.52 8.73 -20.19
C LYS A 92 0.22 8.69 -18.69
N ASN A 93 -0.96 9.18 -18.33
CA ASN A 93 -1.53 9.06 -16.98
C ASN A 93 -2.35 7.78 -16.84
N GLU A 94 -2.01 6.76 -17.62
CA GLU A 94 -2.66 5.45 -17.60
C GLU A 94 -1.69 4.35 -18.01
N GLY A 95 -1.94 3.14 -17.53
CA GLY A 95 -1.16 1.95 -17.84
C GLY A 95 -1.75 0.71 -17.16
N PRO A 96 -1.09 -0.46 -17.28
CA PRO A 96 -1.51 -1.66 -16.59
C PRO A 96 -1.56 -1.44 -15.07
N ALA A 97 -2.55 -2.05 -14.42
CA ALA A 97 -2.54 -2.16 -12.97
C ALA A 97 -1.37 -3.07 -12.54
N SER A 98 -0.77 -2.78 -11.39
CA SER A 98 0.28 -3.64 -10.83
C SER A 98 -0.26 -5.02 -10.49
N TYR A 99 0.62 -6.01 -10.31
CA TYR A 99 0.21 -7.34 -9.86
C TYR A 99 -0.51 -7.31 -8.51
N ALA A 100 -0.09 -6.43 -7.60
CA ALA A 100 -0.74 -6.26 -6.30
C ALA A 100 -2.15 -5.68 -6.45
N GLN A 101 -2.31 -4.61 -7.25
CA GLN A 101 -3.61 -4.02 -7.57
C GLN A 101 -4.55 -5.05 -8.20
N SER A 102 -4.04 -5.80 -9.19
CA SER A 102 -4.78 -6.85 -9.89
C SER A 102 -5.26 -7.93 -8.94
N ARG A 103 -4.36 -8.44 -8.08
CA ARG A 103 -4.72 -9.44 -7.07
C ARG A 103 -5.86 -8.93 -6.19
N ILE A 104 -5.72 -7.75 -5.59
CA ILE A 104 -6.73 -7.16 -4.70
C ILE A 104 -8.07 -7.01 -5.42
N TRP A 105 -8.08 -6.43 -6.62
CA TRP A 105 -9.30 -6.16 -7.37
C TRP A 105 -10.04 -7.42 -7.82
N PHE A 106 -9.30 -8.44 -8.30
CA PHE A 106 -9.90 -9.72 -8.66
C PHE A 106 -10.45 -10.44 -7.43
N ASP A 107 -9.76 -10.29 -6.31
CA ASP A 107 -10.14 -10.95 -5.08
C ASP A 107 -11.53 -10.56 -4.58
N GLU A 108 -11.81 -9.26 -4.61
CA GLU A 108 -13.11 -8.68 -4.25
C GLU A 108 -14.25 -9.15 -5.16
N ARG A 109 -13.92 -9.54 -6.40
CA ARG A 109 -14.91 -9.95 -7.40
C ARG A 109 -15.13 -11.46 -7.45
N ILE A 110 -14.11 -12.25 -7.11
CA ILE A 110 -14.14 -13.71 -7.23
C ILE A 110 -14.53 -14.37 -5.90
N ARG A 111 -14.03 -13.86 -4.76
CA ARG A 111 -14.29 -14.49 -3.46
C ARG A 111 -15.72 -14.27 -2.93
N PHE A 112 -16.44 -13.27 -3.44
CA PHE A 112 -17.76 -12.90 -2.95
C PHE A 112 -18.85 -13.31 -3.94
N ASP A 113 -19.68 -14.23 -3.46
CA ASP A 113 -20.86 -14.77 -4.12
C ASP A 113 -21.79 -13.65 -4.59
N ARG A 114 -22.25 -13.68 -5.85
CA ARG A 114 -23.12 -12.64 -6.43
C ARG A 114 -24.49 -12.58 -5.73
N ASP A 115 -24.88 -13.68 -5.09
CA ASP A 115 -26.17 -13.83 -4.41
C ASP A 115 -26.13 -13.45 -2.91
N LYS A 116 -24.97 -13.01 -2.40
CA LYS A 116 -24.81 -12.51 -1.03
C LYS A 116 -24.49 -11.02 -1.01
N SER A 117 -24.90 -10.34 0.06
CA SER A 117 -24.51 -8.95 0.31
C SER A 117 -22.99 -8.83 0.23
N GLN A 118 -22.48 -8.04 -0.72
CA GLN A 118 -21.05 -7.84 -0.90
C GLN A 118 -20.48 -7.13 0.32
N VAL A 119 -19.61 -7.82 1.06
CA VAL A 119 -18.85 -7.27 2.18
C VAL A 119 -17.52 -6.77 1.64
N ALA A 120 -17.18 -5.50 1.93
CA ALA A 120 -15.86 -4.98 1.63
C ALA A 120 -14.81 -5.65 2.53
N ILE A 121 -13.67 -6.04 1.94
CA ILE A 121 -12.53 -6.60 2.70
C ILE A 121 -11.26 -5.76 2.61
N ASN A 122 -11.19 -4.83 1.65
CA ASN A 122 -10.01 -3.99 1.43
C ASN A 122 -10.20 -2.53 1.86
N ASN A 123 -11.27 -2.22 2.60
CA ASN A 123 -11.35 -0.94 3.29
C ASN A 123 -10.37 -0.94 4.49
N MET A 124 -9.68 0.19 4.65
CA MET A 124 -8.69 0.42 5.69
C MET A 124 -9.08 1.67 6.50
N PRO A 125 -10.10 1.59 7.38
CA PRO A 125 -10.47 2.70 8.24
C PRO A 125 -9.48 2.86 9.40
N PHE A 126 -9.03 4.09 9.61
CA PHE A 126 -8.17 4.49 10.71
C PHE A 126 -8.87 5.56 11.55
N LEU A 127 -9.14 5.25 12.81
CA LEU A 127 -9.81 6.14 13.75
C LEU A 127 -8.79 7.01 14.51
N TYR A 128 -9.01 8.32 14.50
CA TYR A 128 -8.19 9.30 15.19
C TYR A 128 -9.01 10.05 16.23
N ARG A 129 -8.36 10.32 17.37
CA ARG A 129 -8.87 11.16 18.45
C ARG A 129 -7.94 12.36 18.62
N LEU A 130 -8.52 13.54 18.82
CA LEU A 130 -7.76 14.73 19.17
C LEU A 130 -7.30 14.69 20.63
N HIS A 131 -6.15 15.27 20.91
CA HIS A 131 -5.69 15.43 22.29
C HIS A 131 -6.47 16.56 22.97
N SER A 132 -6.72 16.44 24.28
CA SER A 132 -7.64 17.31 25.08
C SER A 132 -7.32 18.81 25.02
N GLN A 133 -6.09 19.17 24.69
CA GLN A 133 -5.63 20.55 24.60
C GLN A 133 -5.70 21.14 23.18
N HIS A 134 -6.10 20.34 22.19
CA HIS A 134 -6.07 20.74 20.79
C HIS A 134 -7.48 20.87 20.22
N THR A 135 -7.65 21.86 19.36
CA THR A 135 -8.80 21.97 18.47
C THR A 135 -8.33 21.87 17.03
N LEU A 136 -9.20 21.38 16.16
CA LEU A 136 -8.89 21.20 14.75
C LEU A 136 -10.01 21.78 13.88
N SER A 137 -9.66 22.64 12.93
CA SER A 137 -10.59 23.21 11.96
C SER A 137 -10.88 22.20 10.85
N THR A 138 -12.15 21.82 10.69
CA THR A 138 -12.58 20.92 9.61
C THR A 138 -12.41 21.56 8.24
N THR A 139 -12.57 22.89 8.13
CA THR A 139 -12.30 23.65 6.90
C THR A 139 -10.83 23.57 6.51
N GLN A 140 -9.91 23.78 7.46
CA GLN A 140 -8.48 23.68 7.21
C GLN A 140 -8.05 22.25 6.87
N LEU A 141 -8.66 21.25 7.53
CA LEU A 141 -8.44 19.84 7.22
C LEU A 141 -8.89 19.49 5.81
N HIS A 142 -10.09 19.93 5.40
CA HIS A 142 -10.58 19.70 4.05
C HIS A 142 -9.62 20.25 3.00
N HIS A 143 -9.13 21.49 3.19
CA HIS A 143 -8.15 22.09 2.29
C HIS A 143 -6.81 21.34 2.29
N ALA A 144 -6.32 20.94 3.48
CA ALA A 144 -5.11 20.13 3.58
C ALA A 144 -5.23 18.81 2.82
N LEU A 145 -6.38 18.12 2.92
CA LEU A 145 -6.64 16.89 2.17
C LEU A 145 -6.69 17.11 0.66
N GLN A 146 -7.21 18.25 0.18
CA GLN A 146 -7.13 18.60 -1.24
C GLN A 146 -5.68 18.70 -1.74
N LEU A 147 -4.79 19.30 -0.95
CA LEU A 147 -3.35 19.37 -1.27
C LEU A 147 -2.71 17.98 -1.29
N ILE A 148 -3.04 17.13 -0.32
CA ILE A 148 -2.57 15.74 -0.24
C ILE A 148 -2.94 14.97 -1.50
N LEU A 149 -4.21 14.99 -1.91
CA LEU A 149 -4.66 14.24 -3.08
C LEU A 149 -4.14 14.84 -4.39
N THR A 150 -3.87 16.15 -4.42
CA THR A 150 -3.21 16.77 -5.57
C THR A 150 -1.78 16.25 -5.74
N LYS A 151 -1.01 16.20 -4.64
CA LYS A 151 0.37 15.70 -4.61
C LYS A 151 0.46 14.18 -4.86
N HIS A 152 -0.33 13.39 -4.14
CA HIS A 152 -0.25 11.93 -4.13
C HIS A 152 -1.17 11.31 -5.17
N GLN A 153 -0.62 11.06 -6.36
CA GLN A 153 -1.35 10.52 -7.51
C GLN A 153 -2.11 9.22 -7.19
N SER A 154 -1.54 8.32 -6.40
CA SER A 154 -2.19 7.05 -6.02
C SER A 154 -3.56 7.26 -5.35
N LEU A 155 -3.75 8.33 -4.58
CA LEU A 155 -5.01 8.63 -3.90
C LEU A 155 -6.10 9.19 -4.82
N ARG A 156 -5.77 9.42 -6.09
CA ARG A 156 -6.68 9.86 -7.16
C ARG A 156 -6.51 9.01 -8.42
N THR A 157 -6.10 7.75 -8.26
CA THR A 157 -5.99 6.80 -9.36
C THR A 157 -7.26 5.96 -9.43
N SER A 158 -7.85 5.88 -10.61
CA SER A 158 -8.92 4.94 -10.91
C SER A 158 -8.37 3.57 -11.32
N ILE A 159 -9.08 2.50 -10.97
CA ILE A 159 -8.83 1.12 -11.39
C ILE A 159 -9.99 0.66 -12.25
N ILE A 160 -9.74 0.36 -13.52
CA ILE A 160 -10.75 0.09 -14.53
C ILE A 160 -10.44 -1.25 -15.21
N PHE A 161 -11.44 -2.09 -15.37
CA PHE A 161 -11.30 -3.30 -16.17
C PHE A 161 -11.75 -2.99 -17.61
N ASP A 162 -10.81 -3.06 -18.53
CA ASP A 162 -11.06 -2.89 -19.96
C ASP A 162 -11.55 -4.23 -20.54
N ASN A 163 -12.84 -4.28 -20.89
CA ASN A 163 -13.49 -5.46 -21.46
C ASN A 163 -13.02 -5.80 -22.88
N GLU A 164 -12.50 -4.82 -23.63
CA GLU A 164 -12.01 -5.06 -24.99
C GLU A 164 -10.66 -5.76 -24.96
N THR A 165 -9.78 -5.33 -24.06
CA THR A 165 -8.43 -5.90 -23.93
C THR A 165 -8.32 -6.98 -22.86
N ASN A 166 -9.38 -7.20 -22.06
CA ASN A 166 -9.40 -8.07 -20.88
C ASN A 166 -8.25 -7.77 -19.89
N LYS A 167 -7.95 -6.47 -19.70
CA LYS A 167 -6.87 -6.01 -18.83
C LYS A 167 -7.40 -5.08 -17.76
N LEU A 168 -6.83 -5.22 -16.56
CA LEU A 168 -7.00 -4.23 -15.51
C LEU A 168 -6.00 -3.10 -15.73
N ILE A 169 -6.51 -1.89 -15.85
CA ILE A 169 -5.73 -0.67 -16.04
C ILE A 169 -5.88 0.24 -14.82
N GLN A 170 -4.84 1.01 -14.57
CA GLN A 170 -4.87 2.13 -13.63
C GLN A 170 -4.77 3.44 -14.41
N ARG A 171 -5.52 4.45 -14.00
CA ARG A 171 -5.53 5.78 -14.63
C ARG A 171 -5.54 6.86 -13.55
N ILE A 172 -4.55 7.73 -13.58
CA ILE A 172 -4.43 8.88 -12.68
C ILE A 172 -5.42 9.96 -13.14
N ILE A 173 -6.30 10.39 -12.24
CA ILE A 173 -7.27 11.44 -12.51
C ILE A 173 -6.56 12.81 -12.48
N ASP A 174 -6.75 13.61 -13.54
CA ASP A 174 -6.21 14.97 -13.62
C ASP A 174 -6.91 15.89 -12.61
N THR A 175 -6.14 16.81 -12.02
CA THR A 175 -6.59 17.80 -11.04
C THR A 175 -6.98 19.13 -11.69
N ASN A 176 -6.82 19.27 -13.01
CA ASN A 176 -7.23 20.47 -13.75
C ASN A 176 -8.75 20.67 -13.79
N ASP A 177 -9.54 19.61 -13.63
CA ASP A 177 -10.99 19.69 -13.49
C ASP A 177 -11.38 19.89 -12.03
N HIS A 178 -11.58 21.15 -11.64
CA HIS A 178 -11.99 21.53 -10.28
C HIS A 178 -13.44 21.12 -9.93
N THR A 179 -14.24 20.68 -10.90
CA THR A 179 -15.60 20.17 -10.63
C THR A 179 -15.58 18.72 -10.15
N ARG A 180 -14.48 18.01 -10.42
CA ARG A 180 -14.34 16.61 -10.06
C ARG A 180 -13.97 16.44 -8.60
N LYS A 181 -14.77 15.62 -7.90
CA LYS A 181 -14.48 15.20 -6.53
C LYS A 181 -13.27 14.29 -6.49
N LEU A 182 -12.26 14.62 -5.68
CA LEU A 182 -11.06 13.79 -5.49
C LEU A 182 -11.22 12.78 -4.35
N PHE A 183 -12.05 13.08 -3.35
CA PHE A 183 -12.29 12.22 -2.19
C PHE A 183 -13.67 12.46 -1.58
N THR A 184 -14.13 11.49 -0.80
CA THR A 184 -15.38 11.62 -0.04
C THR A 184 -15.13 12.25 1.32
N PHE A 185 -15.75 13.40 1.59
CA PHE A 185 -15.78 14.04 2.91
C PHE A 185 -17.21 14.02 3.42
N ILE A 186 -17.45 13.43 4.59
CA ILE A 186 -18.77 13.41 5.22
C ILE A 186 -18.67 13.73 6.71
N GLU A 187 -19.80 14.12 7.27
CA GLU A 187 -19.94 14.50 8.68
C GLU A 187 -21.16 13.79 9.26
N SER A 188 -21.02 13.24 10.46
CA SER A 188 -22.14 12.69 11.21
C SER A 188 -21.92 12.81 12.72
N THR A 189 -22.87 12.34 13.51
CA THR A 189 -22.83 12.40 14.97
C THR A 189 -22.82 11.01 15.59
N PHE A 190 -22.24 10.89 16.77
CA PHE A 190 -22.35 9.72 17.62
C PHE A 190 -22.49 10.13 19.09
N GLU A 191 -23.16 9.30 19.88
CA GLU A 191 -23.42 9.54 21.31
C GLU A 191 -22.87 8.43 22.20
N THR A 192 -22.78 7.20 21.68
CA THR A 192 -22.37 6.02 22.44
C THR A 192 -21.24 5.28 21.75
N ASP A 193 -20.49 4.49 22.52
CA ASP A 193 -19.44 3.63 21.96
C ASP A 193 -20.03 2.57 21.02
N GLU A 194 -21.26 2.10 21.27
CA GLU A 194 -21.97 1.18 20.37
C GLU A 194 -22.21 1.81 18.99
N GLN A 195 -22.67 3.05 18.94
CA GLN A 195 -22.84 3.77 17.68
C GLN A 195 -21.51 3.97 16.95
N LEU A 196 -20.44 4.31 17.68
CA LEU A 196 -19.10 4.42 17.10
C LEU A 196 -18.62 3.07 16.53
N HIS A 197 -18.88 1.96 17.23
CA HIS A 197 -18.59 0.61 16.73
C HIS A 197 -19.38 0.28 15.47
N THR A 198 -20.67 0.61 15.40
CA THR A 198 -21.49 0.43 14.21
C THR A 198 -20.95 1.22 13.02
N ILE A 199 -20.56 2.48 13.25
CA ILE A 199 -19.96 3.33 12.20
C ILE A 199 -18.63 2.74 11.72
N MET A 200 -17.76 2.30 12.64
CA MET A 200 -16.49 1.66 12.27
C MET A 200 -16.70 0.34 11.51
N TYR A 201 -17.73 -0.43 11.87
CA TYR A 201 -18.11 -1.64 11.15
C TYR A 201 -18.57 -1.31 9.72
N ASP A 202 -19.41 -0.30 9.55
CA ASP A 202 -19.83 0.16 8.22
C ASP A 202 -18.64 0.65 7.38
N GLU A 203 -17.78 1.52 7.95
CA GLU A 203 -16.55 1.99 7.29
C GLU A 203 -15.63 0.82 6.85
N LYS A 204 -15.60 -0.27 7.61
CA LYS A 204 -14.78 -1.45 7.33
C LYS A 204 -15.40 -2.38 6.26
N TYR A 205 -16.72 -2.58 6.29
CA TYR A 205 -17.37 -3.69 5.60
C TYR A 205 -18.37 -3.27 4.52
N ASN A 206 -18.68 -1.99 4.40
CA ASN A 206 -19.58 -1.49 3.36
C ASN A 206 -18.88 -1.38 2.00
N SER A 207 -19.35 -2.18 1.04
CA SER A 207 -18.84 -2.26 -0.33
C SER A 207 -19.17 -1.05 -1.20
N GLN A 208 -20.05 -0.15 -0.74
CA GLN A 208 -20.51 1.01 -1.51
C GLN A 208 -19.70 2.28 -1.19
N LEU A 209 -18.70 2.23 -0.31
CA LEU A 209 -17.98 3.43 0.15
C LEU A 209 -16.97 3.98 -0.86
N PHE A 210 -16.45 3.13 -1.75
CA PHE A 210 -15.42 3.49 -2.70
C PHE A 210 -15.86 3.19 -4.13
N HIS A 211 -15.52 4.11 -5.04
CA HIS A 211 -15.75 3.96 -6.48
C HIS A 211 -14.40 3.96 -7.20
N LEU A 212 -13.80 2.77 -7.28
CA LEU A 212 -12.46 2.58 -7.83
C LEU A 212 -12.36 3.03 -9.29
N ASP A 213 -13.40 2.83 -10.09
CA ASP A 213 -13.50 3.26 -11.49
C ASP A 213 -13.47 4.78 -11.64
N GLN A 214 -13.89 5.52 -10.61
CA GLN A 214 -13.90 6.99 -10.59
C GLN A 214 -12.67 7.60 -9.94
N GLY A 215 -11.82 6.79 -9.30
CA GLY A 215 -10.67 7.24 -8.51
C GLY A 215 -11.05 7.76 -7.12
N LEU A 216 -12.26 7.49 -6.63
CA LEU A 216 -12.71 7.83 -5.28
C LEU A 216 -12.30 6.72 -4.31
N VAL A 217 -11.04 6.76 -3.90
CA VAL A 217 -10.38 5.68 -3.13
C VAL A 217 -9.95 6.12 -1.72
N PHE A 218 -10.23 7.37 -1.38
CA PHE A 218 -10.02 7.95 -0.07
C PHE A 218 -11.31 8.61 0.44
N ARG A 219 -11.55 8.44 1.73
CA ARG A 219 -12.69 8.97 2.45
C ARG A 219 -12.26 9.53 3.81
N CYS A 220 -12.76 10.71 4.12
CA CYS A 220 -12.65 11.33 5.43
C CYS A 220 -14.06 11.44 6.03
N HIS A 221 -14.24 10.90 7.23
CA HIS A 221 -15.50 10.95 7.96
C HIS A 221 -15.27 11.62 9.31
N ILE A 222 -15.88 12.79 9.48
CA ILE A 222 -15.86 13.54 10.73
C ILE A 222 -17.03 13.09 11.60
N LEU A 223 -16.73 12.74 12.84
CA LEU A 223 -17.70 12.25 13.81
C LEU A 223 -17.75 13.21 14.99
N TYR A 224 -18.82 13.98 15.07
CA TYR A 224 -19.05 14.88 16.18
C TYR A 224 -19.73 14.16 17.34
N HIS A 225 -19.27 14.39 18.56
CA HIS A 225 -19.92 13.82 19.73
C HIS A 225 -21.18 14.62 20.08
N LYS A 226 -22.34 13.95 20.04
CA LYS A 226 -23.71 14.45 20.28
C LYS A 226 -24.26 15.44 19.28
N GLN A 227 -23.49 16.42 18.82
CA GLN A 227 -23.99 17.43 17.88
C GLN A 227 -22.88 17.96 17.00
N ILE A 228 -23.22 18.27 15.75
CA ILE A 228 -22.30 18.92 14.80
C ILE A 228 -21.91 20.29 15.34
N SER A 229 -20.61 20.57 15.32
CA SER A 229 -20.07 21.83 15.80
C SER A 229 -20.43 22.99 14.86
N SER A 230 -21.01 24.06 15.39
CA SER A 230 -21.41 25.23 14.60
C SER A 230 -20.24 26.12 14.16
N ASN A 231 -19.05 25.94 14.75
CA ASN A 231 -17.87 26.75 14.49
C ASN A 231 -16.83 26.03 13.62
N ASN A 232 -17.14 24.86 13.05
CA ASN A 232 -16.23 24.03 12.25
C ASN A 232 -14.95 23.62 13.01
N LEU A 233 -14.98 23.58 14.34
CA LEU A 233 -13.88 23.10 15.18
C LEU A 233 -14.25 21.77 15.83
N LEU A 234 -13.31 20.84 15.77
CA LEU A 234 -13.32 19.58 16.49
C LEU A 234 -12.56 19.70 17.80
N CYS A 235 -12.98 18.91 18.78
CA CYS A 235 -12.36 18.75 20.09
C CYS A 235 -12.02 17.26 20.37
N ASP A 236 -11.47 16.98 21.55
CA ASP A 236 -11.04 15.64 21.97
C ASP A 236 -12.16 14.60 22.10
N LYS A 237 -13.41 15.06 22.19
CA LYS A 237 -14.60 14.19 22.17
C LYS A 237 -14.97 13.74 20.77
N ASP A 238 -14.57 14.48 19.74
CA ASP A 238 -14.86 14.16 18.35
C ASP A 238 -13.88 13.12 17.82
N ARG A 239 -14.21 12.52 16.67
CA ARG A 239 -13.36 11.55 15.98
C ARG A 239 -13.22 11.90 14.52
N ILE A 240 -12.11 11.47 13.93
CA ILE A 240 -11.87 11.54 12.49
C ILE A 240 -11.58 10.12 12.04
N ILE A 241 -12.25 9.67 10.98
CA ILE A 241 -11.90 8.41 10.30
C ILE A 241 -11.29 8.78 8.95
N PHE A 242 -10.05 8.33 8.73
CA PHE A 242 -9.47 8.28 7.40
C PHE A 242 -9.58 6.85 6.89
N ASN A 243 -10.31 6.67 5.80
CA ASN A 243 -10.55 5.37 5.21
C ASN A 243 -9.97 5.34 3.80
N PHE A 244 -9.19 4.31 3.52
CA PHE A 244 -8.52 4.10 2.25
C PHE A 244 -8.92 2.76 1.66
N HIS A 245 -8.94 2.69 0.34
CA HIS A 245 -8.99 1.40 -0.33
C HIS A 245 -7.58 0.81 -0.48
N HIS A 246 -7.36 -0.42 0.00
CA HIS A 246 -6.05 -1.07 0.04
C HIS A 246 -5.39 -1.21 -1.35
N VAL A 247 -6.19 -1.23 -2.42
CA VAL A 247 -5.70 -1.29 -3.81
C VAL A 247 -4.70 -0.16 -4.15
N LEU A 248 -4.77 0.98 -3.45
CA LEU A 248 -3.92 2.16 -3.71
C LEU A 248 -3.21 2.70 -2.47
N PHE A 249 -3.30 1.99 -1.35
CA PHE A 249 -2.74 2.44 -0.07
C PHE A 249 -2.25 1.25 0.76
N ASP A 250 -1.19 1.47 1.55
CA ASP A 250 -0.61 0.49 2.45
C ASP A 250 -0.17 1.12 3.79
N PHE A 251 0.26 0.28 4.73
CA PHE A 251 0.69 0.75 6.04
C PHE A 251 1.91 1.69 6.00
N PRO A 252 2.98 1.42 5.22
CA PRO A 252 4.08 2.37 5.06
C PRO A 252 3.65 3.76 4.55
N SER A 253 2.69 3.81 3.62
CA SER A 253 2.14 5.05 3.08
C SER A 253 1.48 5.93 4.15
N MET A 254 0.99 5.33 5.25
CA MET A 254 0.39 6.08 6.37
C MET A 254 1.35 7.10 6.98
N LYS A 255 2.63 6.74 7.13
CA LYS A 255 3.63 7.66 7.70
C LYS A 255 3.83 8.90 6.80
N ILE A 256 3.85 8.69 5.49
CA ILE A 256 3.98 9.76 4.49
C ILE A 256 2.73 10.63 4.50
N PHE A 257 1.55 10.01 4.50
CA PHE A 257 0.26 10.69 4.55
C PHE A 257 0.16 11.61 5.78
N LEU A 258 0.46 11.12 6.98
CA LEU A 258 0.37 11.91 8.21
C LEU A 258 1.41 13.03 8.27
N HIS A 259 2.63 12.79 7.79
CA HIS A 259 3.66 13.82 7.70
C HIS A 259 3.21 14.98 6.80
N ASP A 260 2.78 14.65 5.59
CA ASP A 260 2.35 15.65 4.62
C ASP A 260 1.05 16.33 5.07
N LEU A 261 0.11 15.60 5.69
CA LEU A 261 -1.13 16.16 6.21
C LEU A 261 -0.85 17.21 7.28
N ASN A 262 0.06 16.92 8.22
CA ASN A 262 0.47 17.88 9.24
C ASN A 262 1.08 19.14 8.63
N GLN A 263 1.92 18.99 7.61
CA GLN A 263 2.53 20.12 6.92
C GLN A 263 1.49 20.95 6.14
N ALA A 264 0.65 20.28 5.35
CA ALA A 264 -0.42 20.90 4.57
C ALA A 264 -1.41 21.63 5.50
N TYR A 265 -1.77 21.02 6.62
CA TYR A 265 -2.64 21.63 7.61
C TYR A 265 -1.99 22.86 8.24
N ALA A 266 -0.76 22.75 8.74
CA ALA A 266 -0.09 23.84 9.46
C ALA A 266 0.28 25.04 8.58
N THR A 267 0.67 24.79 7.32
CA THR A 267 1.24 25.84 6.44
C THR A 267 0.33 26.23 5.28
N ASN A 268 -0.78 25.50 5.09
CA ASN A 268 -1.66 25.62 3.93
C ASN A 268 -0.94 25.41 2.58
N GLN A 269 0.20 24.73 2.62
CA GLN A 269 1.07 24.48 1.48
C GLN A 269 1.68 23.09 1.59
N LEU A 270 1.92 22.47 0.44
CA LEU A 270 2.63 21.20 0.38
C LEU A 270 3.66 21.28 -0.76
N PRO A 271 4.97 21.11 -0.48
CA PRO A 271 5.99 21.22 -1.51
C PRO A 271 5.74 20.17 -2.59
N VAL A 272 5.66 20.65 -3.83
CA VAL A 272 5.67 19.80 -5.02
C VAL A 272 7.13 19.64 -5.43
N ASN A 273 7.71 18.47 -5.21
CA ASN A 273 9.06 18.21 -5.71
C ASN A 273 9.00 18.06 -7.23
N HIS A 274 9.47 19.09 -7.94
CA HIS A 274 9.49 19.09 -9.41
C HIS A 274 10.62 18.23 -10.01
N ASN A 275 11.52 17.68 -9.19
CA ASN A 275 12.84 17.22 -9.65
C ASN A 275 13.17 15.74 -9.51
N THR A 276 12.22 14.93 -9.07
CA THR A 276 12.28 13.47 -9.10
C THR A 276 10.84 12.99 -9.20
N ASP A 277 10.61 11.69 -9.26
CA ASP A 277 9.46 11.01 -8.63
C ASP A 277 8.90 9.99 -9.59
N LEU A 278 9.52 8.80 -9.54
CA LEU A 278 8.87 7.56 -9.95
C LEU A 278 7.44 7.58 -9.41
N ARG A 279 6.47 7.53 -10.32
CA ARG A 279 5.06 7.40 -9.95
C ARG A 279 4.80 5.94 -9.64
N TYR A 280 3.77 5.66 -8.83
CA TYR A 280 3.33 4.27 -8.66
C TYR A 280 2.96 3.62 -10.00
N LEU A 281 2.43 4.40 -10.94
CA LEU A 281 2.19 3.97 -12.32
C LEU A 281 3.47 3.50 -13.02
N ASP A 282 4.61 4.18 -12.80
CA ASP A 282 5.88 3.83 -13.42
C ASP A 282 6.49 2.54 -12.84
N TYR A 283 6.16 2.20 -11.60
CA TYR A 283 6.54 0.93 -10.97
C TYR A 283 5.76 -0.28 -11.55
N ALA A 284 4.57 -0.04 -12.11
CA ALA A 284 3.68 -1.10 -12.58
C ALA A 284 3.86 -1.47 -14.06
N LEU A 285 4.67 -0.71 -14.80
CA LEU A 285 5.03 -0.96 -16.20
C LEU A 285 6.10 -2.05 -16.31
#